data_AF-A0AA38MLA4-F1
#
_entry.id   AF-A0AA38MLA4-F1
#
_cell.length_a   1.000
_cell.length_b   1.000
_cell.length_c   1.000
_cell.angle_alpha   90.00
_cell.angle_beta   90.00
_cell.angle_gamma   90.00
#
_symmetry.space_group_name_H-M   'P 1'
#
loop_
_entity.id
_entity.type
_entity.pdbx_description
1 polymer ?
#
loop_
_entity_poly.entity_id
_entity_poly.type
_entity_poly.pdbx_seq_one_letter_code
_entity_poly.pdbx_strand_id
1 'polypeptide(L)'
;MWNKIAITLLVLTKLKQVHCIDDCSSLRTCQQCMHAPSCGWYLQYRSVNGSGCFKKDRLDLERRDATKGYVHPPKSSLYVISSRGNEEFAPQAVFLNLRLGETFAFPITFKPQRPSWGKRAVELQHNYHKPRIKLAFFSDCGGQHEEAIETSKCDNVEFGKSVEFVVKVQQVVCAKRQPEKIKTVEISAAPSGATFRLNLYVHCNCPCEMEGTKGNPELPEEVPGCRGRGEFVCGVCYCNEGWAGDSCEINTTNVMT
;
A
#
# COMPACT_ATOMS: atom_id res chain seq x y z
N MET A 1 58.32 -26.83 20.07
CA MET A 1 58.36 -25.80 19.01
C MET A 1 57.57 -26.32 17.81
N TRP A 2 56.36 -25.78 17.61
CA TRP A 2 55.71 -25.39 16.35
C TRP A 2 54.18 -25.48 16.43
N ASN A 3 53.60 -24.28 16.34
CA ASN A 3 52.18 -23.95 16.41
C ASN A 3 51.38 -24.62 15.28
N LYS A 4 50.24 -25.22 15.61
CA LYS A 4 49.19 -25.50 14.64
C LYS A 4 48.28 -24.27 14.56
N ILE A 5 48.45 -23.49 13.50
CA ILE A 5 47.62 -22.33 13.18
C ILE A 5 46.28 -22.85 12.66
N ALA A 6 45.20 -22.58 13.40
CA ALA A 6 43.83 -22.79 12.93
C ALA A 6 43.49 -21.70 11.92
N ILE A 7 43.37 -22.05 10.64
CA ILE A 7 42.92 -21.14 9.59
C ILE A 7 41.39 -21.20 9.56
N THR A 8 40.75 -20.27 10.28
CA THR A 8 39.30 -20.08 10.23
C THR A 8 38.97 -19.37 8.92
N LEU A 9 38.49 -20.13 7.93
CA LEU A 9 37.91 -19.60 6.69
C LEU A 9 36.62 -18.84 7.02
N LEU A 10 36.73 -17.53 7.27
CA LEU A 10 35.61 -16.60 7.30
C LEU A 10 35.09 -16.44 5.87
N VAL A 11 34.12 -17.27 5.50
CA VAL A 11 33.30 -17.06 4.31
C VAL A 11 32.42 -15.84 4.60
N LEU A 12 32.90 -14.65 4.21
CA LEU A 12 32.09 -13.44 4.15
C LEU A 12 31.04 -13.64 3.05
N THR A 13 29.90 -14.20 3.42
CA THR A 13 28.69 -14.07 2.63
C THR A 13 28.37 -12.58 2.54
N LYS A 14 28.70 -11.96 1.40
CA LYS A 14 28.11 -10.67 1.04
C LYS A 14 26.60 -10.90 0.95
N LEU A 15 25.89 -10.66 2.04
CA LEU A 15 24.50 -10.30 1.99
C LEU A 15 24.45 -9.10 1.05
N LYS A 16 24.03 -9.34 -0.20
CA LYS A 16 23.52 -8.27 -1.06
C LYS A 16 22.31 -7.73 -0.30
N GLN A 17 22.54 -6.72 0.53
CA GLN A 17 21.50 -5.80 0.92
C GLN A 17 20.97 -5.27 -0.41
N VAL A 18 19.80 -5.77 -0.80
CA VAL A 18 18.97 -5.11 -1.80
C VAL A 18 18.57 -3.81 -1.13
N HIS A 19 19.41 -2.79 -1.29
CA HIS A 19 19.05 -1.44 -0.95
C HIS A 19 17.89 -1.10 -1.89
N CYS A 20 16.69 -0.97 -1.35
CA CYS A 20 15.63 -0.25 -2.04
C CYS A 20 16.24 1.12 -2.38
N ILE A 21 16.24 1.49 -3.65
CA ILE A 21 16.76 2.78 -4.11
C ILE A 21 15.91 3.85 -3.40
N ASP A 22 16.45 4.42 -2.33
CA ASP A 22 15.81 5.40 -1.45
C ASP A 22 15.92 6.83 -2.01
N ASP A 23 16.13 6.92 -3.33
CA ASP A 23 16.23 8.16 -4.06
C ASP A 23 14.94 8.41 -4.84
N CYS A 24 13.88 8.77 -4.11
CA CYS A 24 12.61 9.22 -4.70
C CYS A 24 12.83 10.36 -5.70
N SER A 25 13.87 11.17 -5.50
CA SER A 25 14.22 12.30 -6.36
C SER A 25 14.83 11.87 -7.69
N SER A 26 15.17 10.59 -7.89
CA SER A 26 15.57 10.04 -9.20
C SER A 26 14.38 9.59 -10.04
N LEU A 27 13.21 9.38 -9.41
CA LEU A 27 12.00 8.89 -10.07
C LEU A 27 11.30 10.06 -10.76
N ARG A 28 11.17 9.98 -12.08
CA ARG A 28 10.70 11.08 -12.94
C ARG A 28 9.22 11.01 -13.26
N THR A 29 8.62 9.83 -13.12
CA THR A 29 7.20 9.59 -13.40
C THR A 29 6.45 9.23 -12.13
N CYS A 30 5.18 9.57 -12.09
CA CYS A 30 4.29 9.19 -11.00
C CYS A 30 4.21 7.67 -10.90
N GLN A 31 4.10 6.93 -11.99
CA GLN A 31 4.06 5.47 -11.96
C GLN A 31 5.32 4.86 -11.30
N GLN A 32 6.51 5.37 -11.63
CA GLN A 32 7.75 4.92 -10.98
C GLN A 32 7.75 5.25 -9.49
N CYS A 33 7.30 6.45 -9.12
CA CYS A 33 7.17 6.88 -7.72
C CYS A 33 6.23 5.98 -6.91
N MET A 34 5.08 5.60 -7.49
CA MET A 34 4.07 4.74 -6.88
C MET A 34 4.59 3.32 -6.61
N HIS A 35 5.56 2.85 -7.39
CA HIS A 35 6.17 1.53 -7.23
C HIS A 35 7.30 1.53 -6.19
N ALA A 36 7.68 2.70 -5.67
CA ALA A 36 8.61 2.87 -4.56
C ALA A 36 7.84 3.09 -3.25
N PRO A 37 7.73 2.08 -2.36
CA PRO A 37 6.87 2.14 -1.17
C PRO A 37 7.16 3.30 -0.21
N SER A 38 8.42 3.76 -0.15
CA SER A 38 8.87 4.87 0.69
C SER A 38 8.61 6.25 0.08
N CYS A 39 8.08 6.32 -1.15
CA CYS A 39 7.90 7.56 -1.90
C CYS A 39 6.42 7.91 -2.09
N GLY A 40 6.12 9.19 -2.31
CA GLY A 40 4.82 9.70 -2.73
C GLY A 40 4.97 10.85 -3.73
N TRP A 41 3.90 11.13 -4.47
CA TRP A 41 3.83 12.02 -5.60
C TRP A 41 2.91 13.20 -5.32
N TYR A 42 3.32 14.42 -5.68
CA TYR A 42 2.54 15.64 -5.58
C TYR A 42 2.00 16.04 -6.96
N LEU A 43 0.69 16.23 -7.07
CA LEU A 43 0.05 16.58 -8.36
C LEU A 43 0.10 18.07 -8.71
N GLN A 44 0.51 18.95 -7.80
CA GLN A 44 0.51 20.40 -8.07
C GLN A 44 1.89 20.98 -8.38
N TYR A 45 1.83 22.08 -9.15
CA TYR A 45 2.83 22.87 -9.88
C TYR A 45 4.06 23.39 -9.08
N ARG A 46 4.36 22.88 -7.88
CA ARG A 46 5.48 23.34 -7.06
C ARG A 46 6.40 22.22 -6.58
N SER A 47 6.67 21.23 -7.43
CA SER A 47 7.79 20.35 -7.13
C SER A 47 9.07 21.16 -7.25
N VAL A 48 9.65 21.59 -6.12
CA VAL A 48 10.89 22.40 -6.02
C VAL A 48 12.09 21.76 -6.74
N ASN A 49 11.98 20.47 -7.08
CA ASN A 49 13.01 19.68 -7.76
C ASN A 49 12.58 19.15 -9.13
N GLY A 50 11.43 19.59 -9.66
CA GLY A 50 10.88 19.15 -10.95
C GLY A 50 10.41 17.69 -11.03
N SER A 51 10.62 16.86 -10.00
CA SER A 51 10.40 15.40 -10.08
C SER A 51 9.04 14.91 -9.58
N GLY A 52 8.20 15.75 -8.97
CA GLY A 52 6.89 15.36 -8.39
C GLY A 52 6.95 14.36 -7.22
N CYS A 53 7.99 13.53 -7.16
CA CYS A 53 8.19 12.42 -6.23
C CYS A 53 9.10 12.81 -5.05
N PHE A 54 8.68 12.43 -3.84
CA PHE A 54 9.35 12.76 -2.58
C PHE A 54 9.24 11.61 -1.57
N LYS A 55 10.08 11.62 -0.53
CA LYS A 55 9.95 10.68 0.59
C LYS A 55 8.61 10.89 1.30
N LYS A 56 7.94 9.80 1.63
CA LYS A 56 6.60 9.84 2.24
C LYS A 56 6.55 10.62 3.55
N ASP A 57 7.61 10.60 4.35
CA ASP A 57 7.64 11.26 5.67
C ASP A 57 7.68 12.80 5.53
N ARG A 58 8.11 13.32 4.37
CA ARG A 58 8.03 14.76 4.07
C ARG A 58 6.57 15.21 3.85
N LEU A 59 5.69 14.31 3.40
CA LEU A 59 4.26 14.61 3.21
C LEU A 59 3.57 14.96 4.54
N ASP A 60 3.97 14.32 5.64
CA ASP A 60 3.38 14.59 6.95
C ASP A 60 3.89 15.93 7.55
N LEU A 61 5.07 16.39 7.12
CA LEU A 61 5.71 17.63 7.60
C LEU A 61 5.28 18.89 6.83
N GLU A 62 4.99 18.79 5.52
CA GLU A 62 4.64 19.94 4.66
C GLU A 62 3.14 20.29 4.63
N ARG A 63 2.36 19.78 5.60
CA ARG A 63 0.91 19.99 5.77
C ARG A 63 0.45 21.47 5.83
N ARG A 64 1.35 22.46 5.84
CA ARG A 64 1.01 23.89 5.79
C ARG A 64 0.78 24.46 4.38
N ASP A 65 1.14 23.74 3.31
CA ASP A 65 0.84 24.13 1.91
C ASP A 65 -0.18 23.19 1.22
N ALA A 66 -0.66 22.17 1.95
CA ALA A 66 -1.52 21.09 1.44
C ALA A 66 -2.99 21.47 1.21
N THR A 67 -3.37 22.75 1.32
CA THR A 67 -4.73 23.20 0.98
C THR A 67 -5.01 23.18 -0.52
N LYS A 68 -4.00 22.92 -1.35
CA LYS A 68 -4.11 22.72 -2.79
C LYS A 68 -3.08 21.67 -3.22
N GLY A 69 -3.25 20.39 -2.93
CA GLY A 69 -2.21 19.42 -3.29
C GLY A 69 -2.66 17.99 -3.16
N TYR A 70 -3.00 17.35 -4.27
CA TYR A 70 -3.31 15.92 -4.27
C TYR A 70 -2.02 15.11 -4.16
N VAL A 71 -2.00 14.16 -3.23
CA VAL A 71 -0.86 13.25 -2.96
C VAL A 71 -1.21 11.83 -3.39
N HIS A 72 -0.31 11.17 -4.12
CA HIS A 72 -0.46 9.77 -4.57
C HIS A 72 0.74 8.89 -4.16
N PRO A 73 0.55 7.63 -3.73
CA PRO A 73 -0.73 7.03 -3.38
C PRO A 73 -1.29 7.71 -2.11
N PRO A 74 -2.62 7.76 -1.96
CA PRO A 74 -3.20 8.19 -0.69
C PRO A 74 -2.74 7.27 0.45
N LYS A 75 -2.92 7.72 1.69
CA LYS A 75 -2.78 6.85 2.86
C LYS A 75 -3.75 5.68 2.74
N SER A 76 -3.36 4.50 3.21
CA SER A 76 -4.26 3.35 3.23
C SER A 76 -5.52 3.68 4.06
N SER A 77 -6.67 3.20 3.61
CA SER A 77 -7.95 3.47 4.26
C SER A 77 -8.87 2.25 4.22
N LEU A 78 -9.68 2.11 5.27
CA LEU A 78 -10.61 1.00 5.44
C LEU A 78 -12.04 1.54 5.58
N TYR A 79 -12.97 0.91 4.88
CA TYR A 79 -14.41 1.20 4.98
C TYR A 79 -15.15 -0.09 5.33
N VAL A 80 -16.04 -0.02 6.31
CA VAL A 80 -16.96 -1.13 6.61
C VAL A 80 -18.09 -1.10 5.60
N ILE A 81 -18.26 -2.19 4.83
CA ILE A 81 -19.34 -2.30 3.84
C ILE A 81 -20.62 -2.80 4.48
N SER A 82 -20.51 -3.79 5.36
CA SER A 82 -21.66 -4.36 6.06
C SER A 82 -21.27 -4.87 7.44
N SER A 83 -22.08 -4.52 8.43
CA SER A 83 -21.99 -5.02 9.80
C SER A 83 -23.40 -5.28 10.34
N ARG A 84 -23.89 -6.49 10.11
CA ARG A 84 -25.15 -7.02 10.65
C ARG A 84 -24.89 -7.71 12.00
N GLY A 85 -25.76 -7.51 12.98
CA GLY A 85 -25.54 -8.01 14.34
C GLY A 85 -25.84 -9.51 14.55
N ASN A 86 -26.50 -10.16 13.59
CA ASN A 86 -26.92 -11.57 13.68
C ASN A 86 -25.98 -12.55 12.96
N GLU A 87 -24.90 -12.07 12.38
CA GLU A 87 -23.91 -12.88 11.67
C GLU A 87 -22.79 -13.32 12.63
N GLU A 88 -22.05 -14.38 12.26
CA GLU A 88 -20.94 -14.86 13.08
C GLU A 88 -19.70 -13.97 12.97
N PHE A 89 -19.52 -13.26 11.85
CA PHE A 89 -18.46 -12.26 11.69
C PHE A 89 -19.00 -10.83 11.83
N ALA A 90 -18.23 -9.98 12.51
CA ALA A 90 -18.45 -8.54 12.56
C ALA A 90 -17.14 -7.78 12.29
N PRO A 91 -17.11 -6.85 11.32
CA PRO A 91 -18.07 -6.70 10.22
C PRO A 91 -18.10 -7.94 9.32
N GLN A 92 -19.06 -8.07 8.40
CA GLN A 92 -19.07 -9.17 7.41
C GLN A 92 -18.25 -8.83 6.17
N ALA A 93 -18.13 -7.53 5.85
CA ALA A 93 -17.37 -7.11 4.69
C ALA A 93 -16.73 -5.74 4.90
N VAL A 94 -15.52 -5.60 4.37
CA VAL A 94 -14.78 -4.34 4.34
C VAL A 94 -14.22 -4.06 2.95
N PHE A 95 -13.99 -2.79 2.68
CA PHE A 95 -13.21 -2.31 1.55
C PHE A 95 -11.90 -1.73 2.06
N LEU A 96 -10.76 -2.24 1.59
CA LEU A 96 -9.43 -1.75 1.94
C LEU A 96 -8.77 -1.15 0.71
N ASN A 97 -8.50 0.15 0.76
CA ASN A 97 -7.54 0.82 -0.10
C ASN A 97 -6.15 0.67 0.52
N LEU A 98 -5.26 -0.06 -0.13
CA LEU A 98 -3.93 -0.38 0.39
C LEU A 98 -2.84 0.30 -0.43
N ARG A 99 -1.97 1.03 0.24
CA ARG A 99 -0.72 1.52 -0.33
C ARG A 99 0.28 0.38 -0.47
N LEU A 100 1.01 0.35 -1.60
CA LEU A 100 2.04 -0.66 -1.83
C LEU A 100 3.09 -0.64 -0.71
N GLY A 101 3.44 -1.82 -0.20
CA GLY A 101 4.44 -2.03 0.85
C GLY A 101 3.97 -1.70 2.27
N GLU A 102 2.85 -0.99 2.43
CA GLU A 102 2.24 -0.76 3.75
C GLU A 102 1.65 -2.07 4.30
N THR A 103 1.88 -2.34 5.59
CA THR A 103 1.16 -3.38 6.31
C THR A 103 -0.01 -2.73 7.03
N PHE A 104 -1.22 -3.03 6.58
CA PHE A 104 -2.44 -2.49 7.18
C PHE A 104 -3.08 -3.56 8.07
N ALA A 105 -3.44 -3.17 9.29
CA ALA A 105 -4.04 -4.06 10.28
C ALA A 105 -5.47 -3.61 10.59
N PHE A 106 -6.41 -4.55 10.65
CA PHE A 106 -7.78 -4.26 11.09
C PHE A 106 -8.37 -5.46 11.84
N PRO A 107 -9.22 -5.22 12.86
CA PRO A 107 -9.86 -6.30 13.60
C PRO A 107 -11.07 -6.85 12.83
N ILE A 108 -11.29 -8.15 12.96
CA ILE A 108 -12.57 -8.81 12.71
C ILE A 108 -12.93 -9.61 13.95
N THR A 109 -14.21 -9.65 14.30
CA THR A 109 -14.70 -10.45 15.43
C THR A 109 -15.45 -11.66 14.91
N PHE A 110 -15.12 -12.84 15.43
CA PHE A 110 -15.88 -14.07 15.22
C PHE A 110 -16.65 -14.41 16.51
N LYS A 111 -17.94 -14.71 16.38
CA LYS A 111 -18.81 -15.15 17.47
C LYS A 111 -19.69 -16.30 16.98
N PRO A 112 -19.55 -17.53 17.52
CA PRO A 112 -20.42 -18.62 17.14
C PRO A 112 -21.87 -18.32 17.50
N GLN A 113 -22.77 -18.41 16.51
CA GLN A 113 -24.20 -18.13 16.68
C GLN A 113 -25.06 -19.41 16.70
N ARG A 114 -24.46 -20.57 16.41
CA ARG A 114 -25.17 -21.85 16.41
C ARG A 114 -25.20 -22.47 17.82
N PRO A 115 -26.37 -22.74 18.42
CA PRO A 115 -26.45 -23.38 19.75
C PRO A 115 -25.74 -24.74 19.83
N SER A 116 -25.62 -25.46 18.71
CA SER A 116 -24.90 -26.74 18.60
C SER A 116 -23.36 -26.61 18.63
N TRP A 117 -22.83 -25.39 18.69
CA TRP A 117 -21.39 -25.16 18.72
C TRP A 117 -20.71 -25.82 19.92
N GLY A 118 -21.30 -25.70 21.12
CA GLY A 118 -20.68 -26.17 22.36
C GLY A 118 -19.35 -25.45 22.60
N LYS A 119 -18.26 -26.22 22.69
CA LYS A 119 -16.88 -25.73 22.83
C LYS A 119 -16.01 -26.36 21.75
N ARG A 120 -15.50 -25.54 20.82
CA ARG A 120 -14.78 -26.02 19.63
C ARG A 120 -13.62 -25.12 19.27
N ALA A 121 -12.65 -25.67 18.55
CA ALA A 121 -11.68 -24.85 17.85
C ALA A 121 -12.34 -24.12 16.68
N VAL A 122 -11.93 -22.88 16.46
CA VAL A 122 -12.17 -22.15 15.22
C VAL A 122 -10.84 -21.94 14.51
N GLU A 123 -10.83 -22.16 13.20
CA GLU A 123 -9.66 -21.90 12.36
C GLU A 123 -10.06 -21.07 11.13
N LEU A 124 -9.34 -19.97 10.92
CA LEU A 124 -9.51 -19.11 9.76
C LEU A 124 -8.74 -19.65 8.57
N GLN A 125 -9.41 -19.70 7.42
CA GLN A 125 -8.85 -20.07 6.12
C GLN A 125 -9.17 -18.98 5.10
N HIS A 126 -8.37 -18.83 4.05
CA HIS A 126 -8.65 -17.86 2.99
C HIS A 126 -8.39 -18.42 1.60
N ASN A 127 -9.10 -17.89 0.61
CA ASN A 127 -8.99 -18.32 -0.79
C ASN A 127 -7.83 -17.67 -1.58
N TYR A 128 -7.11 -16.71 -0.99
CA TYR A 128 -6.07 -15.96 -1.69
C TYR A 128 -4.65 -16.54 -1.53
N HIS A 129 -4.14 -17.26 -2.52
CA HIS A 129 -2.83 -17.96 -2.41
C HIS A 129 -1.70 -17.36 -3.27
N LYS A 130 -1.85 -16.13 -3.79
CA LYS A 130 -0.78 -15.51 -4.59
C LYS A 130 0.24 -14.83 -3.67
N PRO A 131 1.56 -15.02 -3.89
CA PRO A 131 2.62 -14.56 -2.98
C PRO A 131 2.77 -13.03 -2.89
N ARG A 132 2.05 -12.29 -3.74
CA ARG A 132 2.13 -10.82 -3.80
C ARG A 132 1.35 -10.14 -2.68
N ILE A 133 0.35 -10.82 -2.12
CA ILE A 133 -0.39 -10.36 -0.95
C ILE A 133 -0.04 -11.30 0.19
N LYS A 134 0.47 -10.71 1.28
CA LYS A 134 0.65 -11.38 2.55
C LYS A 134 -0.57 -11.12 3.40
N LEU A 135 -1.18 -12.19 3.89
CA LEU A 135 -2.26 -12.19 4.87
C LEU A 135 -1.75 -12.93 6.09
N ALA A 136 -1.89 -12.30 7.26
CA ALA A 136 -1.56 -12.90 8.54
C ALA A 136 -2.65 -12.57 9.55
N PHE A 137 -2.89 -13.49 10.48
CA PHE A 137 -3.90 -13.36 11.51
C PHE A 137 -3.22 -13.33 12.87
N PHE A 138 -3.68 -12.45 13.75
CA PHE A 138 -3.20 -12.35 15.11
C PHE A 138 -4.38 -12.39 16.06
N SER A 139 -4.26 -13.12 17.16
CA SER A 139 -5.30 -13.18 18.19
C SER A 139 -4.69 -13.54 19.53
N ASP A 140 -5.30 -13.05 20.60
CA ASP A 140 -5.08 -13.53 21.97
C ASP A 140 -6.04 -14.69 22.33
N CYS A 141 -6.85 -15.10 21.36
CA CYS A 141 -7.91 -16.11 21.48
C CYS A 141 -8.93 -15.83 22.60
N GLY A 142 -9.25 -14.56 22.83
CA GLY A 142 -10.19 -14.12 23.85
C GLY A 142 -9.60 -14.22 25.26
N GLY A 143 -8.33 -13.79 25.41
CA GLY A 143 -7.58 -13.81 26.66
C GLY A 143 -6.96 -15.16 27.04
N GLN A 144 -6.83 -16.10 26.10
CA GLN A 144 -6.07 -17.34 26.32
C GLN A 144 -4.56 -17.08 26.29
N HIS A 145 -4.14 -16.01 25.64
CA HIS A 145 -2.77 -15.51 25.61
C HIS A 145 -2.72 -14.10 26.24
N GLU A 146 -1.60 -13.76 26.88
CA GLU A 146 -1.38 -12.43 27.48
C GLU A 146 -1.33 -11.32 26.42
N GLU A 147 -0.77 -11.66 25.25
CA GLU A 147 -0.68 -10.78 24.08
C GLU A 147 -1.14 -11.53 22.82
N ALA A 148 -1.52 -10.77 21.78
CA ALA A 148 -1.93 -11.35 20.51
C ALA A 148 -0.74 -12.01 19.79
N ILE A 149 -0.86 -13.32 19.53
CA ILE A 149 0.13 -14.11 18.80
C ILE A 149 -0.28 -14.28 17.34
N GLU A 150 0.67 -14.55 16.44
CA GLU A 150 0.36 -14.91 15.05
C GLU A 150 -0.30 -16.29 15.03
N THR A 151 -1.61 -16.32 14.81
CA THR A 151 -2.42 -17.53 14.74
C THR A 151 -3.68 -17.31 13.91
N SER A 152 -4.03 -18.28 13.09
CA SER A 152 -5.34 -18.39 12.45
C SER A 152 -6.32 -19.24 13.27
N LYS A 153 -5.87 -19.85 14.37
CA LYS A 153 -6.62 -20.85 15.13
C LYS A 153 -6.73 -20.46 16.59
N CYS A 154 -7.94 -20.58 17.12
CA CYS A 154 -8.22 -20.50 18.56
C CYS A 154 -8.95 -21.75 19.00
N ASP A 155 -8.41 -22.44 20.01
CA ASP A 155 -9.05 -23.61 20.59
C ASP A 155 -10.14 -23.18 21.59
N ASN A 156 -11.03 -24.11 21.93
CA ASN A 156 -11.92 -23.95 23.07
C ASN A 156 -12.85 -22.72 23.03
N VAL A 157 -13.22 -22.23 21.85
CA VAL A 157 -14.18 -21.13 21.68
C VAL A 157 -15.58 -21.63 22.02
N GLU A 158 -16.25 -20.91 22.93
CA GLU A 158 -17.56 -21.27 23.45
C GLU A 158 -18.69 -20.55 22.69
N PHE A 159 -19.88 -21.17 22.66
CA PHE A 159 -21.07 -20.56 22.07
C PHE A 159 -21.33 -19.15 22.63
N GLY A 160 -21.59 -18.19 21.76
CA GLY A 160 -21.92 -16.81 22.13
C GLY A 160 -20.74 -15.97 22.65
N LYS A 161 -19.55 -16.56 22.82
CA LYS A 161 -18.32 -15.82 23.15
C LYS A 161 -17.62 -15.35 21.88
N SER A 162 -17.15 -14.12 21.91
CA SER A 162 -16.45 -13.51 20.78
C SER A 162 -14.95 -13.75 20.88
N VAL A 163 -14.31 -13.94 19.73
CA VAL A 163 -12.86 -13.93 19.55
C VAL A 163 -12.54 -12.86 18.51
N GLU A 164 -11.59 -11.98 18.83
CA GLU A 164 -11.09 -10.99 17.88
C GLU A 164 -9.85 -11.53 17.15
N PHE A 165 -9.82 -11.39 15.83
CA PHE A 165 -8.66 -11.62 15.00
C PHE A 165 -8.25 -10.30 14.35
N VAL A 166 -6.99 -9.90 14.54
CA VAL A 166 -6.38 -8.81 13.79
C VAL A 166 -5.84 -9.35 12.48
N VAL A 167 -6.47 -8.94 11.37
CA VAL A 167 -6.03 -9.28 10.03
C VAL A 167 -4.97 -8.27 9.60
N LYS A 168 -3.77 -8.74 9.27
CA LYS A 168 -2.71 -7.93 8.66
C LYS A 168 -2.61 -8.24 7.17
N VAL A 169 -2.70 -7.19 6.35
CA VAL A 169 -2.65 -7.28 4.89
C VAL A 169 -1.48 -6.44 4.38
N GLN A 170 -0.66 -7.00 3.50
CA GLN A 170 0.41 -6.25 2.81
C GLN A 170 0.51 -6.71 1.36
N GLN A 171 0.51 -5.76 0.42
CA GLN A 171 0.97 -6.04 -0.94
C GLN A 171 2.45 -5.70 -1.04
N VAL A 172 3.28 -6.68 -1.40
CA VAL A 172 4.74 -6.52 -1.51
C VAL A 172 5.15 -5.95 -2.87
N VAL A 173 4.43 -6.30 -3.93
CA VAL A 173 4.80 -5.92 -5.31
C VAL A 173 3.56 -5.78 -6.20
N CYS A 174 3.57 -4.79 -7.08
CA CYS A 174 2.53 -4.60 -8.10
C CYS A 174 2.64 -5.62 -9.25
N ALA A 175 1.52 -5.94 -9.89
CA ALA A 175 1.53 -6.66 -11.16
C ALA A 175 2.08 -5.75 -12.29
N LYS A 176 2.95 -6.28 -13.16
CA LYS A 176 3.55 -5.51 -14.26
C LYS A 176 2.59 -5.19 -15.42
N ARG A 177 1.38 -5.76 -15.44
CA ARG A 177 0.44 -5.64 -16.56
C ARG A 177 -0.97 -5.44 -16.02
N GLN A 178 -1.55 -4.29 -16.38
CA GLN A 178 -2.92 -3.81 -16.12
C GLN A 178 -3.19 -3.13 -14.78
N PRO A 179 -4.14 -2.16 -14.76
CA PRO A 179 -4.62 -1.57 -13.53
C PRO A 179 -5.11 -2.64 -12.57
N GLU A 180 -4.72 -2.53 -11.30
CA GLU A 180 -5.03 -3.56 -10.33
C GLU A 180 -6.52 -3.50 -10.01
N LYS A 181 -7.28 -4.49 -10.48
CA LYS A 181 -8.69 -4.62 -10.18
C LYS A 181 -8.89 -4.88 -8.68
N ILE A 182 -10.06 -4.52 -8.17
CA ILE A 182 -10.49 -4.90 -6.82
C ILE A 182 -10.43 -6.42 -6.72
N LYS A 183 -9.72 -6.92 -5.70
CA LYS A 183 -9.60 -8.34 -5.39
C LYS A 183 -10.53 -8.67 -4.23
N THR A 184 -11.38 -9.66 -4.40
CA THR A 184 -12.20 -10.18 -3.31
C THR A 184 -11.45 -11.34 -2.65
N VAL A 185 -11.11 -11.18 -1.38
CA VAL A 185 -10.57 -12.24 -0.52
C VAL A 185 -11.68 -12.68 0.41
N GLU A 186 -11.95 -13.98 0.45
CA GLU A 186 -12.88 -14.58 1.39
C GLU A 186 -12.09 -15.26 2.49
N ILE A 187 -12.41 -14.92 3.74
CA ILE A 187 -11.86 -15.55 4.94
C ILE A 187 -12.98 -16.35 5.59
N SER A 188 -12.84 -17.66 5.67
CA SER A 188 -13.82 -18.57 6.24
C SER A 188 -13.39 -19.09 7.61
N ALA A 189 -14.36 -19.30 8.50
CA ALA A 189 -14.15 -19.93 9.80
C ALA A 189 -14.60 -21.40 9.77
N ALA A 190 -13.67 -22.34 9.89
CA ALA A 190 -13.98 -23.76 10.09
C ALA A 190 -14.20 -24.04 11.59
N PRO A 191 -15.17 -24.91 11.97
CA PRO A 191 -16.12 -25.64 11.12
C PRO A 191 -17.45 -24.90 10.87
N SER A 192 -17.60 -23.65 11.30
CA SER A 192 -18.90 -22.94 11.22
C SER A 192 -19.34 -22.72 9.77
N GLY A 193 -18.36 -22.49 8.87
CA GLY A 193 -18.57 -22.13 7.48
C GLY A 193 -18.91 -20.66 7.27
N ALA A 194 -18.90 -19.84 8.33
CA ALA A 194 -19.10 -18.40 8.19
C ALA A 194 -17.97 -17.77 7.38
N THR A 195 -18.30 -16.69 6.68
CA THR A 195 -17.38 -16.02 5.77
C THR A 195 -17.33 -14.53 6.03
N PHE A 196 -16.13 -13.99 6.11
CA PHE A 196 -15.81 -12.58 6.04
C PHE A 196 -15.28 -12.23 4.63
N ARG A 197 -15.63 -11.06 4.11
CA ARG A 197 -15.25 -10.63 2.76
C ARG A 197 -14.41 -9.35 2.78
N LEU A 198 -13.18 -9.45 2.32
CA LEU A 198 -12.27 -8.33 2.11
C LEU A 198 -12.24 -7.95 0.63
N ASN A 199 -12.71 -6.75 0.30
CA ASN A 199 -12.46 -6.14 -1.01
C ASN A 199 -11.19 -5.31 -0.93
N LEU A 200 -10.16 -5.74 -1.63
CA LEU A 200 -8.84 -5.13 -1.60
C LEU A 200 -8.56 -4.41 -2.92
N TYR A 201 -8.39 -3.09 -2.84
CA TYR A 201 -7.82 -2.28 -3.91
C TYR A 201 -6.41 -1.85 -3.50
N VAL A 202 -5.43 -2.07 -4.38
CA VAL A 202 -4.04 -1.71 -4.11
C VAL A 202 -3.62 -0.61 -5.07
N HIS A 203 -3.04 0.47 -4.53
CA HIS A 203 -2.60 1.62 -5.33
C HIS A 203 -1.29 1.31 -6.06
N CYS A 204 -1.40 0.63 -7.19
CA CYS A 204 -0.29 0.25 -8.05
C CYS A 204 -0.18 1.06 -9.35
N ASN A 205 -1.10 1.99 -9.59
CA ASN A 205 -1.13 2.80 -10.80
C ASN A 205 -1.30 4.27 -10.45
N CYS A 206 -0.74 5.14 -11.28
CA CYS A 206 -0.98 6.57 -11.21
C CYS A 206 -2.06 6.97 -12.23
N PRO A 207 -3.29 7.31 -11.79
CA PRO A 207 -4.38 7.55 -12.72
C PRO A 207 -4.13 8.69 -13.71
N CYS A 208 -3.46 9.77 -13.29
CA CYS A 208 -3.18 10.93 -14.14
C CYS A 208 -2.16 10.70 -15.26
N GLU A 209 -1.43 9.56 -15.25
CA GLU A 209 -0.55 9.15 -16.36
C GLU A 209 -1.30 8.26 -17.38
N MET A 210 -2.53 7.86 -17.08
CA MET A 210 -3.31 7.00 -17.96
C MET A 210 -3.94 7.81 -19.10
N GLU A 211 -3.95 7.25 -20.31
CA GLU A 211 -4.62 7.83 -21.47
C GLU A 211 -6.11 8.09 -21.17
N GLY A 212 -6.59 9.31 -21.45
CA GLY A 212 -7.96 9.74 -21.14
C GLY A 212 -8.13 10.52 -19.82
N THR A 213 -7.08 10.65 -19.00
CA THR A 213 -7.06 11.52 -17.81
C THR A 213 -6.21 12.80 -17.98
N LYS A 214 -5.62 12.95 -19.17
CA LYS A 214 -4.91 14.17 -19.60
C LYS A 214 -5.91 15.34 -19.58
N GLY A 215 -5.87 16.17 -18.54
CA GLY A 215 -6.81 17.27 -18.31
C GLY A 215 -7.83 16.99 -17.20
N ASN A 216 -7.36 16.72 -15.97
CA ASN A 216 -8.24 16.57 -14.81
C ASN A 216 -9.12 17.85 -14.64
N PRO A 217 -10.47 17.75 -14.65
CA PRO A 217 -11.38 18.90 -14.60
C PRO A 217 -11.36 19.70 -13.29
N GLU A 218 -10.69 19.21 -12.24
CA GLU A 218 -10.52 19.93 -10.97
C GLU A 218 -9.31 20.89 -10.96
N LEU A 219 -8.55 20.94 -12.07
CA LEU A 219 -7.52 21.94 -12.25
C LEU A 219 -8.15 23.22 -12.81
N PRO A 220 -7.93 24.40 -12.20
CA PRO A 220 -8.53 25.66 -12.66
C PRO A 220 -8.22 25.89 -14.15
N GLU A 221 -9.20 26.41 -14.90
CA GLU A 221 -9.22 26.57 -16.37
C GLU A 221 -8.04 27.36 -16.97
N GLU A 222 -7.20 27.98 -16.13
CA GLU A 222 -5.89 28.52 -16.51
C GLU A 222 -4.77 27.80 -15.75
N VAL A 223 -4.41 26.58 -16.17
CA VAL A 223 -3.09 26.03 -15.79
C VAL A 223 -2.08 26.51 -16.83
N PRO A 224 -1.10 27.35 -16.48
CA PRO A 224 -0.08 27.85 -17.41
C PRO A 224 0.94 26.74 -17.75
N GLY A 225 0.48 25.64 -18.33
CA GLY A 225 1.24 24.41 -18.50
C GLY A 225 2.41 24.58 -19.48
N CYS A 226 3.63 24.49 -18.96
CA CYS A 226 4.87 24.30 -19.70
C CYS A 226 5.14 25.32 -20.82
N ARG A 227 4.48 26.49 -20.78
CA ARG A 227 4.56 27.58 -21.77
C ARG A 227 4.39 27.13 -23.24
N GLY A 228 3.63 26.06 -23.47
CA GLY A 228 3.47 25.46 -24.81
C GLY A 228 4.76 24.85 -25.38
N ARG A 229 5.78 24.64 -24.53
CA ARG A 229 7.12 24.15 -24.88
C ARG A 229 7.44 22.81 -24.21
N GLY A 230 6.39 22.10 -23.79
CA GLY A 230 6.50 20.80 -23.16
C GLY A 230 5.12 20.20 -22.92
N GLU A 231 5.12 18.94 -22.49
CA GLU A 231 3.91 18.20 -22.12
C GLU A 231 3.71 18.29 -20.61
N PHE A 232 2.48 18.62 -20.16
CA PHE A 232 2.13 18.62 -18.75
C PHE A 232 1.49 17.27 -18.36
N VAL A 233 2.15 16.51 -17.49
CA VAL A 233 1.65 15.22 -17.00
C VAL A 233 1.80 15.14 -15.49
N CYS A 234 0.68 14.88 -14.80
CA CYS A 234 0.63 14.69 -13.33
C CYS A 234 1.28 15.80 -12.49
N GLY A 235 1.23 17.07 -12.93
CA GLY A 235 1.85 18.18 -12.18
C GLY A 235 3.27 18.54 -12.61
N VAL A 236 3.85 17.81 -13.56
CA VAL A 236 5.22 18.01 -14.05
C VAL A 236 5.23 18.39 -15.52
N CYS A 237 6.13 19.30 -15.90
CA CYS A 237 6.41 19.66 -17.27
C CYS A 237 7.57 18.85 -17.85
N TYR A 238 7.30 18.14 -18.95
CA TYR A 238 8.29 17.45 -19.76
C TYR A 238 8.65 18.33 -20.94
N CYS A 239 9.73 19.10 -20.82
CA CYS A 239 10.13 20.10 -21.81
C CYS A 239 10.60 19.48 -23.11
N ASN A 240 10.26 20.13 -24.22
CA ASN A 240 10.76 19.80 -25.55
C ASN A 240 12.27 20.06 -25.63
N GLU A 241 12.93 19.45 -26.61
CA GLU A 241 14.35 19.72 -26.89
C GLU A 241 14.62 21.22 -27.03
N GLY A 242 15.72 21.71 -26.44
CA GLY A 242 16.07 23.13 -26.42
C GLY A 242 15.42 23.94 -25.29
N TRP A 243 14.61 23.32 -24.43
CA TRP A 243 13.94 23.98 -23.30
C TRP A 243 14.23 23.31 -21.96
N ALA A 244 14.27 24.10 -20.89
CA ALA A 244 14.49 23.66 -19.52
C ALA A 244 13.73 24.54 -18.50
N GLY A 245 13.82 24.19 -17.22
CA GLY A 245 13.10 24.85 -16.12
C GLY A 245 11.78 24.14 -15.79
N ASP A 246 11.25 24.41 -14.60
CA ASP A 246 10.06 23.72 -14.06
C ASP A 246 8.81 23.94 -14.93
N SER A 247 8.80 25.00 -15.75
CA SER A 247 7.73 25.36 -16.65
C SER A 247 8.19 25.55 -18.10
N CYS A 248 9.35 24.99 -18.45
CA CYS A 248 9.96 25.11 -19.79
C CYS A 248 10.20 26.56 -20.22
N GLU A 249 10.57 27.42 -19.28
CA GLU A 249 10.82 28.84 -19.48
C GLU A 249 12.23 29.17 -20.00
N ILE A 250 13.19 28.26 -19.82
CA ILE A 250 14.59 28.48 -20.16
C ILE A 250 14.87 27.95 -21.57
N ASN A 251 15.36 28.81 -22.47
CA ASN A 251 15.86 28.37 -23.78
C ASN A 251 17.34 27.98 -23.67
N THR A 252 17.66 26.72 -23.90
CA THR A 252 19.02 26.18 -23.79
C THR A 252 19.84 26.31 -25.07
N THR A 253 19.22 26.64 -26.20
CA THR A 253 19.95 26.89 -27.47
C THR A 253 20.79 28.18 -27.44
N ASN A 254 20.55 29.07 -26.48
CA ASN A 254 21.30 30.31 -26.28
C ASN A 254 22.42 30.22 -25.23
N VAL A 255 22.67 29.04 -24.64
CA VAL A 255 23.63 28.88 -23.52
C VAL A 255 24.96 28.24 -23.98
N MET A 256 25.14 28.01 -25.29
CA MET A 256 26.39 27.49 -25.88
C MET A 256 27.22 28.56 -26.64
N THR A 257 27.06 29.85 -26.28
CA THR A 257 27.96 30.95 -26.69
C THR A 257 28.49 31.66 -25.47
#